data_AF-A0A9W9DE33-F1
#
_entry.id   AF-A0A9W9DE33-F1
#
_cell.length_a   1.000
_cell.length_b   1.000
_cell.length_c   1.000
_cell.angle_alpha   90.00
_cell.angle_beta   90.00
_cell.angle_gamma   90.00
#
_symmetry.space_group_name_H-M   'P 1'
#
loop_
_entity.id
_entity.type
_entity.pdbx_description
1 polymer ?
#
loop_
_entity_poly.entity_id
_entity_poly.type
_entity_poly.pdbx_seq_one_letter_code
_entity_poly.pdbx_strand_id
1 'polypeptide(L)'
;MSSSSWTPTDILIHDLQLQKHPEGGYFAETDRQVTQVLSPFSRNEPRSLGTSIYYLLTKDSPSGVIHMNKSVTYHILHQGRAEYTLIYPTNPPTIEKHIIGTNVSAGESRQLLVGTGVWKMSRLLPEDMDHGCLITEVVVPGFHWEDHQFLTTKGLHELLENVKGEEKETMMKQLEKHVKGRGA
;
A
#
# COMPACT_ATOMS: atom_id res chain seq x y z
N MET A 1 -4.57 1.55 39.13
CA MET A 1 -3.98 0.83 37.98
C MET A 1 -4.87 1.14 36.78
N SER A 2 -4.39 1.96 35.85
CA SER A 2 -5.16 2.36 34.67
C SER A 2 -5.39 1.11 33.82
N SER A 3 -6.63 0.64 33.73
CA SER A 3 -7.03 -0.34 32.73
C SER A 3 -6.92 0.35 31.38
N SER A 4 -5.81 0.17 30.67
CA SER A 4 -5.71 0.59 29.27
C SER A 4 -6.72 -0.25 28.50
N SER A 5 -7.90 0.31 28.26
CA SER A 5 -8.93 -0.32 27.43
C SER A 5 -8.36 -0.44 26.02
N TRP A 6 -8.26 -1.66 25.52
CA TRP A 6 -7.84 -1.91 24.14
C TRP A 6 -8.77 -1.18 23.18
N THR A 7 -8.19 -0.48 22.20
CA THR A 7 -8.93 0.09 21.09
C THR A 7 -9.43 -1.03 20.16
N PRO A 8 -10.43 -0.77 19.30
CA PRO A 8 -10.84 -1.75 18.29
C PRO A 8 -9.68 -2.22 17.41
N THR A 9 -8.72 -1.34 17.09
CA THR A 9 -7.53 -1.70 16.32
C THR A 9 -6.53 -2.54 17.12
N ASP A 10 -6.41 -2.35 18.44
CA ASP A 10 -5.55 -3.19 19.29
C ASP A 10 -6.05 -4.64 19.32
N ILE A 11 -7.38 -4.81 19.38
CA ILE A 11 -8.02 -6.14 19.31
C ILE A 11 -7.67 -6.82 17.98
N LEU A 12 -7.75 -6.10 16.86
CA LEU A 12 -7.38 -6.65 15.56
C LEU A 12 -5.90 -7.01 15.46
N ILE A 13 -5.01 -6.15 15.95
CA ILE A 13 -3.56 -6.43 15.96
C ILE A 13 -3.29 -7.73 16.73
N HIS A 14 -3.90 -7.88 17.91
CA HIS A 14 -3.73 -9.07 18.72
C HIS A 14 -4.37 -10.31 18.08
N ASP A 15 -5.66 -10.28 17.76
CA ASP A 15 -6.41 -11.47 17.35
C ASP A 15 -6.00 -11.96 15.96
N LEU A 16 -5.62 -11.06 15.06
CA LEU A 16 -5.10 -11.40 13.72
C LEU A 16 -3.57 -11.57 13.69
N GLN A 17 -2.90 -11.47 14.85
CA GLN A 17 -1.45 -11.64 15.00
C GLN A 17 -0.65 -10.71 14.06
N LEU A 18 -1.08 -9.46 13.95
CA LEU A 18 -0.46 -8.47 13.07
C LEU A 18 0.85 -7.94 13.65
N GLN A 19 1.84 -7.74 12.80
CA GLN A 19 3.13 -7.13 13.12
C GLN A 19 3.32 -5.84 12.32
N LYS A 20 4.23 -4.95 12.74
CA LYS A 20 4.50 -3.71 12.00
C LYS A 20 5.00 -4.01 10.58
N HIS A 21 4.41 -3.35 9.60
CA HIS A 21 4.82 -3.48 8.20
C HIS A 21 6.01 -2.56 7.90
N PRO A 22 7.02 -3.00 7.12
CA PRO A 22 8.16 -2.16 6.71
C PRO A 22 7.80 -0.89 5.91
N GLU A 23 6.56 -0.83 5.39
CA GLU A 23 6.01 0.34 4.70
C GLU A 23 5.28 1.30 5.64
N GLY A 24 4.93 0.90 6.86
CA GLY A 24 3.94 1.56 7.72
C GLY A 24 2.63 0.77 7.78
N GLY A 25 1.90 0.91 8.88
CA GLY A 25 0.77 0.04 9.23
C GLY A 25 1.21 -1.28 9.86
N TYR A 26 0.27 -2.23 9.93
CA TYR A 26 0.45 -3.57 10.46
C TYR A 26 0.02 -4.62 9.44
N PHE A 27 0.60 -5.82 9.47
CA PHE A 27 0.25 -6.91 8.56
C PHE A 27 0.46 -8.29 9.17
N ALA A 28 -0.15 -9.29 8.55
CA ALA A 28 0.21 -10.70 8.72
C ALA A 28 0.00 -11.44 7.41
N GLU A 29 0.94 -12.29 6.99
CA GLU A 29 0.75 -13.19 5.85
C GLU A 29 -0.24 -14.28 6.24
N THR A 30 -1.35 -14.36 5.50
CA THR A 30 -2.46 -15.27 5.76
C THR A 30 -2.41 -16.51 4.88
N ASP A 31 -1.83 -16.40 3.69
CA ASP A 31 -1.64 -17.54 2.78
C ASP A 31 -0.43 -17.31 1.87
N ARG A 32 0.26 -18.41 1.57
CA ARG A 32 1.26 -18.51 0.51
C ARG A 32 1.12 -19.86 -0.15
N GLN A 33 0.72 -19.87 -1.40
CA GLN A 33 0.50 -21.09 -2.15
C GLN A 33 1.82 -21.87 -2.34
N VAL A 34 1.75 -23.19 -2.15
CA VAL A 34 2.91 -24.10 -2.35
C VAL A 34 3.20 -24.28 -3.85
N THR A 35 2.16 -24.26 -4.69
CA THR A 35 2.31 -24.26 -6.15
C THR A 35 3.07 -23.03 -6.59
N GLN A 36 4.04 -23.22 -7.49
CA GLN A 36 4.81 -22.14 -8.07
C GLN A 36 4.49 -21.96 -9.56
N VAL A 37 4.60 -20.72 -10.03
CA VAL A 37 4.46 -20.33 -11.43
C VAL A 37 5.67 -19.51 -11.85
N LEU A 38 6.04 -19.57 -13.12
CA LEU A 38 7.09 -18.71 -13.66
C LEU A 38 6.57 -17.27 -13.66
N SER A 39 7.28 -16.36 -13.02
CA SER A 39 6.88 -14.97 -13.00
C SER A 39 7.44 -14.22 -14.21
N PRO A 40 6.60 -13.49 -14.96
CA PRO A 40 7.06 -12.67 -16.08
C PRO A 40 7.92 -11.48 -15.62
N PHE A 41 7.96 -11.19 -14.32
CA PHE A 41 8.64 -10.03 -13.73
C PHE A 41 10.03 -10.34 -13.15
N SER A 42 10.41 -11.62 -13.13
CA SER A 42 11.64 -12.12 -12.53
C SER A 42 12.45 -12.98 -13.50
N ARG A 43 12.43 -12.64 -14.81
CA ARG A 43 13.12 -13.41 -15.86
C ARG A 43 12.73 -14.90 -15.86
N ASN A 44 11.45 -15.18 -15.60
CA ASN A 44 10.89 -16.52 -15.44
C ASN A 44 11.41 -17.31 -14.22
N GLU A 45 12.04 -16.68 -13.24
CA GLU A 45 12.26 -17.32 -11.94
C GLU A 45 10.90 -17.61 -11.27
N PRO A 46 10.75 -18.77 -10.60
CA PRO A 46 9.48 -19.15 -10.01
C PRO A 46 9.09 -18.23 -8.85
N ARG A 47 7.79 -18.03 -8.70
CA ARG A 47 7.12 -17.38 -7.57
C ARG A 47 5.99 -18.28 -7.10
N SER A 48 5.56 -18.11 -5.85
CA SER A 48 4.31 -18.73 -5.39
C SER A 48 3.16 -18.34 -6.32
N LEU A 49 2.18 -19.22 -6.53
CA LEU A 49 1.00 -18.94 -7.35
C LEU A 49 0.28 -17.68 -6.85
N GLY A 50 0.22 -17.48 -5.54
CA GLY A 50 -0.35 -16.30 -4.93
C GLY A 50 0.01 -16.22 -3.45
N THR A 51 0.01 -15.00 -2.93
CA THR A 51 0.14 -14.73 -1.50
C THR A 51 -0.98 -13.81 -1.07
N SER A 52 -1.43 -13.94 0.17
CA SER A 52 -2.34 -12.97 0.79
C SER A 52 -1.86 -12.52 2.15
N ILE A 53 -2.20 -11.28 2.49
CA ILE A 53 -1.94 -10.70 3.81
C ILE A 53 -3.21 -10.05 4.33
N TYR A 54 -3.34 -9.94 5.65
CA TYR A 54 -4.06 -8.81 6.25
C TYR A 54 -3.15 -7.58 6.26
N TYR A 55 -3.71 -6.41 6.02
CA TYR A 55 -3.05 -5.12 6.19
C TYR A 55 -3.98 -4.15 6.92
N LEU A 56 -3.45 -3.50 7.96
CA LEU A 56 -4.19 -2.61 8.86
C LEU A 56 -3.47 -1.27 9.02
N LEU A 57 -4.17 -0.19 8.72
CA LEU A 57 -3.79 1.16 9.13
C LEU A 57 -4.49 1.53 10.44
N THR A 58 -3.77 2.21 11.32
CA THR A 58 -4.22 2.59 12.66
C THR A 58 -3.86 4.04 12.97
N LYS A 59 -4.38 4.60 14.07
CA LYS A 59 -4.05 5.97 14.49
C LYS A 59 -2.55 6.21 14.70
N ASP A 60 -1.84 5.23 15.26
CA ASP A 60 -0.40 5.29 15.55
C ASP A 60 0.48 4.99 14.32
N SER A 61 -0.08 4.33 13.30
CA SER A 61 0.57 4.10 12.01
C SER A 61 -0.42 4.36 10.86
N PRO A 62 -0.74 5.64 10.60
CA PRO A 62 -1.91 6.01 9.78
C PRO A 62 -1.64 6.03 8.29
N SER A 63 -0.38 5.81 7.87
CA SER A 63 -0.01 5.84 6.46
C SER A 63 1.17 4.93 6.16
N GLY A 64 1.16 4.34 4.96
CA GLY A 64 2.33 3.73 4.36
C GLY A 64 3.22 4.75 3.63
N VAL A 65 4.45 4.34 3.31
CA VAL A 65 5.33 5.01 2.35
C VAL A 65 5.05 4.53 0.92
N ILE A 66 5.48 5.31 -0.07
CA ILE A 66 5.30 4.98 -1.48
C ILE A 66 6.18 3.78 -1.83
N HIS A 67 5.55 2.77 -2.42
CA HIS A 67 6.20 1.54 -2.85
C HIS A 67 5.49 0.94 -4.07
N MET A 68 6.10 -0.05 -4.68
CA MET A 68 5.63 -0.71 -5.89
C MET A 68 5.86 -2.21 -5.79
N ASN A 69 4.96 -2.98 -6.39
CA ASN A 69 5.19 -4.37 -6.71
C ASN A 69 5.12 -4.58 -8.23
N LYS A 70 6.00 -5.42 -8.77
CA LYS A 70 5.93 -5.79 -10.19
C LYS A 70 4.69 -6.64 -10.46
N SER A 71 4.31 -7.52 -9.54
CA SER A 71 3.08 -8.31 -9.61
C SER A 71 1.85 -7.46 -9.34
N VAL A 72 0.71 -7.86 -9.90
CA VAL A 72 -0.58 -7.20 -9.63
C VAL A 72 -0.99 -7.44 -8.17
N THR A 73 -1.57 -6.42 -7.54
CA THR A 73 -2.06 -6.48 -6.16
C THR A 73 -3.54 -6.11 -6.07
N TYR A 74 -4.34 -7.01 -5.52
CA TYR A 74 -5.75 -6.80 -5.21
C TYR A 74 -5.89 -6.37 -3.76
N HIS A 75 -6.65 -5.32 -3.49
CA HIS A 75 -6.96 -4.82 -2.15
C HIS A 75 -8.45 -5.00 -1.93
N ILE A 76 -8.84 -5.70 -0.86
CA ILE A 76 -10.23 -6.00 -0.54
C ILE A 76 -10.54 -5.45 0.84
N LEU A 77 -11.53 -4.56 0.93
CA LEU A 77 -11.93 -3.94 2.18
C LEU A 77 -12.64 -4.93 3.11
N HIS A 78 -12.18 -5.02 4.36
CA HIS A 78 -12.93 -5.65 5.45
C HIS A 78 -13.68 -4.61 6.27
N GLN A 79 -12.97 -3.59 6.76
CA GLN A 79 -13.54 -2.54 7.60
C GLN A 79 -12.79 -1.22 7.49
N GLY A 80 -13.47 -0.13 7.86
CA GLY A 80 -12.91 1.21 7.84
C GLY A 80 -12.84 1.81 6.45
N ARG A 81 -11.94 2.79 6.28
CA ARG A 81 -11.80 3.56 5.05
C ARG A 81 -10.39 4.14 4.93
N ALA A 82 -9.84 4.17 3.71
CA ALA A 82 -8.52 4.74 3.44
C ALA A 82 -8.44 5.38 2.05
N GLU A 83 -7.64 6.44 1.93
CA GLU A 83 -7.26 7.06 0.66
C GLU A 83 -5.98 6.39 0.14
N TYR A 84 -6.01 5.93 -1.10
CA TYR A 84 -4.88 5.46 -1.87
C TYR A 84 -4.43 6.53 -2.85
N THR A 85 -3.12 6.79 -2.91
CA THR A 85 -2.49 7.53 -4.02
C THR A 85 -1.79 6.53 -4.92
N LEU A 86 -2.16 6.50 -6.19
CA LEU A 86 -1.56 5.68 -7.23
C LEU A 86 -0.76 6.59 -8.17
N ILE A 87 0.48 6.20 -8.48
CA ILE A 87 1.33 6.92 -9.42
C ILE A 87 1.70 5.97 -10.55
N TYR A 88 1.11 6.23 -11.71
CA TYR A 88 1.37 5.50 -12.93
C TYR A 88 2.66 6.05 -13.56
N PRO A 89 3.66 5.20 -13.84
CA PRO A 89 4.94 5.64 -14.41
C PRO A 89 4.82 5.91 -15.93
N THR A 90 3.77 6.63 -16.34
CA THR A 90 3.66 7.24 -17.66
C THR A 90 4.68 8.37 -17.81
N ASN A 91 4.83 8.90 -19.02
CA ASN A 91 5.71 10.04 -19.26
C ASN A 91 4.94 11.21 -19.89
N PRO A 92 4.56 12.27 -19.12
CA PRO A 92 4.77 12.44 -17.67
C PRO A 92 3.91 11.47 -16.82
N PRO A 93 4.24 11.27 -15.52
CA PRO A 93 3.49 10.36 -14.66
C PRO A 93 2.09 10.87 -14.37
N THR A 94 1.14 9.94 -14.27
CA THR A 94 -0.25 10.24 -13.90
C THR A 94 -0.46 9.88 -12.43
N ILE A 95 -1.08 10.78 -11.66
CA ILE A 95 -1.43 10.53 -10.26
C ILE A 95 -2.93 10.44 -10.11
N GLU A 96 -3.39 9.38 -9.47
CA GLU A 96 -4.79 9.17 -9.15
C GLU A 96 -4.99 8.95 -7.66
N LYS A 97 -6.15 9.38 -7.16
CA LYS A 97 -6.56 9.14 -5.79
C LYS A 97 -7.82 8.30 -5.78
N HIS A 98 -7.84 7.30 -4.91
CA HIS A 98 -8.97 6.39 -4.75
C HIS A 98 -9.28 6.25 -3.27
N ILE A 99 -10.57 6.20 -2.91
CA ILE A 99 -10.99 5.86 -1.55
C ILE A 99 -11.48 4.42 -1.56
N ILE A 100 -10.80 3.56 -0.80
CA ILE A 100 -11.35 2.26 -0.44
C ILE A 100 -12.25 2.49 0.76
N GLY A 101 -13.53 2.17 0.60
CA GLY A 101 -14.55 2.46 1.59
C GLY A 101 -15.88 1.78 1.25
N THR A 102 -16.91 2.09 2.02
CA THR A 102 -18.20 1.39 1.95
C THR A 102 -19.27 2.14 1.16
N ASN A 103 -19.08 3.45 0.93
CA ASN A 103 -20.05 4.34 0.31
C ASN A 103 -19.89 4.40 -1.21
N VAL A 104 -20.39 3.36 -1.88
CA VAL A 104 -20.32 3.24 -3.36
C VAL A 104 -21.00 4.42 -4.07
N SER A 105 -22.09 4.96 -3.51
CA SER A 105 -22.77 6.14 -4.07
C SER A 105 -21.92 7.42 -4.03
N ALA A 106 -20.90 7.48 -3.16
CA ALA A 106 -19.94 8.57 -3.11
C ALA A 106 -18.66 8.30 -3.93
N GLY A 107 -18.62 7.20 -4.70
CA GLY A 107 -17.46 6.82 -5.50
C GLY A 107 -16.38 6.04 -4.73
N GLU A 108 -16.67 5.60 -3.50
CA GLU A 108 -15.78 4.69 -2.77
C GLU A 108 -15.86 3.27 -3.34
N SER A 109 -14.75 2.53 -3.30
CA SER A 109 -14.68 1.16 -3.79
C SER A 109 -14.43 0.17 -2.67
N ARG A 110 -15.10 -0.99 -2.72
CA ARG A 110 -14.83 -2.12 -1.81
C ARG A 110 -13.57 -2.90 -2.20
N GLN A 111 -13.14 -2.76 -3.45
CA GLN A 111 -11.97 -3.41 -4.01
C GLN A 111 -11.16 -2.42 -4.84
N LEU A 112 -9.84 -2.46 -4.71
CA LEU A 112 -8.91 -1.70 -5.55
C LEU A 112 -7.90 -2.64 -6.18
N LEU A 113 -7.75 -2.55 -7.49
CA LEU A 113 -6.70 -3.23 -8.23
C LEU A 113 -5.54 -2.27 -8.46
N VAL A 114 -4.34 -2.64 -8.00
CA VAL A 114 -3.11 -1.93 -8.37
C VAL A 114 -2.35 -2.78 -9.37
N GLY A 115 -2.23 -2.27 -10.58
CA GLY A 115 -1.58 -2.94 -11.70
C GLY A 115 -0.06 -3.08 -11.50
N THR A 116 0.54 -3.84 -12.41
CA THR A 116 1.98 -4.14 -12.42
C THR A 116 2.81 -2.85 -12.52
N GLY A 117 3.79 -2.66 -11.63
CA GLY A 117 4.71 -1.53 -11.72
C GLY A 117 4.11 -0.17 -11.34
N VAL A 118 2.86 -0.12 -10.87
CA VAL A 118 2.23 1.10 -10.37
C VAL A 118 2.71 1.36 -8.94
N TRP A 119 3.16 2.58 -8.67
CA TRP A 119 3.50 2.99 -7.31
C TRP A 119 2.23 3.28 -6.52
N LYS A 120 2.17 2.87 -5.25
CA LYS A 120 1.04 3.08 -4.36
C LYS A 120 1.50 3.55 -2.97
N MET A 121 0.62 4.29 -2.30
CA MET A 121 0.63 4.48 -0.86
C MET A 121 -0.81 4.60 -0.36
N SER A 122 -1.06 4.25 0.90
CA SER A 122 -2.36 4.39 1.54
C SER A 122 -2.26 5.19 2.84
N ARG A 123 -3.33 5.89 3.18
CA ARG A 123 -3.45 6.61 4.46
C ARG A 123 -4.89 6.64 4.97
N LEU A 124 -5.04 6.72 6.28
CA LEU A 124 -6.30 7.08 6.91
C LEU A 124 -6.65 8.54 6.60
N LEU A 125 -7.94 8.80 6.44
CA LEU A 125 -8.49 10.15 6.43
C LEU A 125 -8.59 10.67 7.89
N PRO A 126 -8.51 11.99 8.12
CA PRO A 126 -8.56 12.55 9.48
C PRO A 126 -9.77 12.07 10.30
N GLU A 127 -10.94 11.97 9.67
CA GLU A 127 -12.18 11.50 10.29
C GLU A 127 -12.23 9.99 10.59
N ASP A 128 -11.32 9.20 9.99
CA ASP A 128 -11.26 7.74 10.11
C ASP A 128 -10.15 7.26 11.07
N MET A 129 -9.40 8.20 11.66
CA MET A 129 -8.22 7.90 12.50
C MET A 129 -8.53 6.99 13.69
N ASP A 130 -9.70 7.13 14.32
CA ASP A 130 -10.08 6.34 15.50
C ASP A 130 -10.67 4.96 15.13
N HIS A 131 -10.97 4.71 13.85
CA HIS A 131 -11.53 3.44 13.36
C HIS A 131 -10.47 2.54 12.72
N GLY A 132 -9.46 3.13 12.09
CA GLY A 132 -8.49 2.40 11.27
C GLY A 132 -9.08 1.89 9.95
N CYS A 133 -8.30 1.11 9.21
CA CYS A 133 -8.73 0.50 7.95
C CYS A 133 -8.05 -0.85 7.77
N LEU A 134 -8.84 -1.93 7.77
CA LEU A 134 -8.37 -3.30 7.57
C LEU A 134 -8.76 -3.77 6.17
N ILE A 135 -7.78 -4.31 5.46
CA ILE A 135 -7.97 -4.92 4.15
C ILE A 135 -7.28 -6.28 4.09
N THR A 136 -7.61 -7.06 3.07
CA THR A 136 -6.72 -8.11 2.56
C THR A 136 -6.03 -7.60 1.30
N GLU A 137 -4.72 -7.85 1.20
CA GLU A 137 -4.03 -7.76 -0.09
C GLU A 137 -3.77 -9.17 -0.63
N VAL A 138 -3.97 -9.35 -1.94
CA VAL A 138 -3.60 -10.58 -2.66
C VAL A 138 -2.66 -10.19 -3.79
N VAL A 139 -1.50 -10.84 -3.87
CA VAL A 139 -0.49 -10.59 -4.90
C VAL A 139 -0.36 -11.81 -5.81
N VAL A 140 -0.41 -11.60 -7.12
CA VAL A 140 -0.35 -12.69 -8.12
C VAL A 140 0.55 -12.27 -9.31
N PRO A 141 1.58 -13.06 -9.67
CA PRO A 141 2.20 -14.13 -8.89
C PRO A 141 2.62 -13.64 -7.48
N GLY A 142 2.66 -14.56 -6.52
CA GLY A 142 2.85 -14.29 -5.10
C GLY A 142 4.03 -13.38 -4.78
N PHE A 143 3.88 -12.58 -3.72
CA PHE A 143 4.84 -11.59 -3.27
C PHE A 143 6.24 -12.21 -3.07
N HIS A 144 7.24 -11.47 -3.57
CA HIS A 144 8.65 -11.72 -3.32
C HIS A 144 9.39 -10.38 -3.22
N TRP A 145 10.37 -10.30 -2.31
CA TRP A 145 11.07 -9.04 -2.03
C TRP A 145 11.83 -8.48 -3.25
N GLU A 146 12.32 -9.33 -4.16
CA GLU A 146 12.96 -8.89 -5.41
C GLU A 146 12.01 -8.17 -6.39
N ASP A 147 10.70 -8.33 -6.20
CA ASP A 147 9.66 -7.71 -7.01
C ASP A 147 9.06 -6.48 -6.33
N HIS A 148 9.44 -6.23 -5.08
CA HIS A 148 9.03 -5.08 -4.29
C HIS A 148 10.09 -3.98 -4.31
N GLN A 149 9.66 -2.72 -4.41
CA GLN A 149 10.55 -1.57 -4.32
C GLN A 149 9.90 -0.43 -3.55
N PHE A 150 10.68 0.23 -2.69
CA PHE A 150 10.31 1.50 -2.09
C PHE A 150 10.71 2.66 -3.01
N LEU A 151 9.87 3.69 -3.11
CA LEU A 151 10.24 4.89 -3.82
C LEU A 151 11.29 5.65 -2.99
N THR A 152 12.44 5.90 -3.58
CA THR A 152 13.52 6.69 -2.98
C THR A 152 13.43 8.13 -3.44
N THR A 153 14.08 9.06 -2.75
CA THR A 153 14.20 10.46 -3.21
C THR A 153 14.75 10.55 -4.63
N LYS A 154 15.79 9.76 -4.94
CA LYS A 154 16.35 9.69 -6.31
C LYS A 154 15.30 9.20 -7.31
N GLY A 155 14.60 8.11 -6.99
CA GLY A 155 13.54 7.57 -7.85
C GLY A 155 12.38 8.54 -8.06
N LEU A 156 12.04 9.35 -7.06
CA LEU A 156 11.04 10.41 -7.20
C LEU A 156 11.50 11.50 -8.18
N HIS A 157 12.77 11.93 -8.09
CA HIS A 157 13.32 12.88 -9.06
C HIS A 157 13.31 12.36 -10.49
N GLU A 158 13.65 11.08 -10.68
CA GLU A 158 13.60 10.40 -11.98
C GLU A 158 12.16 10.29 -12.49
N LEU A 159 11.21 9.87 -11.63
CA LEU A 159 9.80 9.77 -11.97
C LEU A 159 9.21 11.10 -12.45
N LEU A 160 9.65 12.22 -11.85
CA LEU A 160 9.18 13.57 -12.18
C LEU A 160 10.10 14.33 -13.14
N GLU A 161 11.02 13.66 -13.84
CA GLU A 161 12.02 14.33 -14.68
C GLU A 161 11.37 15.19 -15.79
N ASN A 162 10.28 14.70 -16.38
CA ASN A 162 9.58 15.31 -17.50
C ASN A 162 8.38 16.19 -17.10
N VAL A 163 8.07 16.28 -15.80
CA VAL A 163 7.11 17.26 -15.27
C VAL A 163 7.82 18.62 -15.16
N LYS A 164 7.15 19.71 -15.54
CA LYS A 164 7.78 21.04 -15.65
C LYS A 164 7.10 22.07 -14.75
N GLY A 165 7.86 23.10 -14.39
CA GLY A 165 7.35 24.29 -13.69
C GLY A 165 6.71 23.99 -12.33
N GLU A 166 5.68 24.77 -12.00
CA GLU A 166 4.97 24.74 -10.71
C GLU A 166 4.34 23.38 -10.40
N GLU A 167 3.92 22.64 -11.43
CA GLU A 167 3.39 21.28 -11.26
C GLU A 167 4.43 20.34 -10.66
N LYS A 168 5.68 20.39 -11.14
CA LYS A 168 6.78 19.58 -10.61
C LYS A 168 7.04 19.91 -9.15
N GLU A 169 7.10 21.19 -8.81
CA GLU A 169 7.33 21.64 -7.43
C GLU A 169 6.22 21.19 -6.49
N THR A 170 4.97 21.25 -6.96
CA THR A 170 3.79 20.81 -6.20
C THR A 170 3.84 19.30 -5.96
N MET A 171 4.11 18.50 -6.99
CA MET A 171 4.21 17.04 -6.89
C MET A 171 5.37 16.61 -5.99
N MET A 172 6.54 17.25 -6.11
CA MET A 172 7.69 16.99 -5.24
C MET A 172 7.34 17.23 -3.77
N LYS A 173 6.79 18.41 -3.44
CA LYS A 173 6.38 18.75 -2.06
C LYS A 173 5.35 17.77 -1.50
N GLN A 174 4.43 17.29 -2.35
CA GLN A 174 3.40 16.35 -1.94
C GLN A 174 3.97 14.94 -1.65
N LEU A 175 4.84 14.43 -2.52
CA LEU A 175 5.26 13.04 -2.51
C LEU A 175 6.52 12.78 -1.68
N GLU A 176 7.42 13.76 -1.56
CA GLU A 176 8.72 13.59 -0.89
C GLU A 176 8.60 13.16 0.58
N LYS A 177 7.57 13.65 1.29
CA LYS A 177 7.31 13.24 2.69
C LYS A 177 6.90 11.77 2.83
N HIS A 178 6.58 11.09 1.73
CA HIS A 178 6.15 9.70 1.68
C HIS A 178 7.17 8.79 1.01
N VAL A 179 8.35 9.28 0.60
CA VAL A 179 9.43 8.41 0.12
C VAL A 179 10.18 7.78 1.29
N LYS A 180 10.73 6.58 1.10
CA LYS A 180 11.54 5.94 2.13
C LYS A 180 12.91 6.62 2.20
N GLY A 181 13.23 7.21 3.36
CA GLY A 181 14.53 7.83 3.61
C GLY A 181 15.69 6.83 3.56
N ARG A 182 16.91 7.30 3.27
CA ARG A 182 18.12 6.47 3.38
C ARG A 182 18.31 6.04 4.84
N GLY A 183 18.12 4.76 5.13
CA GLY A 183 18.49 4.17 6.43
C GLY A 183 17.33 3.58 7.23
N ALA A 184 16.55 2.68 6.63
CA ALA A 184 15.73 1.71 7.36
C ALA A 184 16.01 0.32 6.80
#